data_AF-A0A9P0H6X4-F1
#
_entry.id   AF-A0A9P0H6X4-F1
#
_cell.length_a   1.000
_cell.length_b   1.000
_cell.length_c   1.000
_cell.angle_alpha   90.00
_cell.angle_beta   90.00
_cell.angle_gamma   90.00
#
_symmetry.space_group_name_H-M   'P 1'
#
loop_
_entity.id
_entity.type
_entity.pdbx_description
1 polymer ?
#
loop_
_entity_poly.entity_id
_entity_poly.type
_entity_poly.pdbx_seq_one_letter_code
_entity_poly.pdbx_strand_id
1 'polypeptide(L)'
;MADPKSIEDVSFWRNKAEEFEREFEDFRESSQMLEKELEASLEQAERTIRELRLKNNSLQLENEAMKDKYDVLQRATETQISEMEEEANQRHKREEEYVKYIRELEQKNDDLERSQRAMYTSLGEFETKLNYALERNVLLESELDEKESLKTMVQRLKDEARDLKQEIQVREKQTTNDKSLIVDSNKMESSDLIVNSNCLNNTPTKNINSTNCLLNQPNRISAMNIVGDLLRKVGLERLLCARCDKIKCICSTPILANLS
;
A
#
# COMPACT_ATOMS: atom_id res chain seq x y z
N MET A 1 101.54 71.02 83.74
CA MET A 1 100.13 71.36 84.06
C MET A 1 99.47 71.74 82.75
N ALA A 2 98.59 70.89 82.22
CA ALA A 2 97.85 71.19 81.00
C ALA A 2 96.68 72.13 81.32
N ASP A 3 96.38 73.05 80.40
CA ASP A 3 95.35 74.09 80.51
C ASP A 3 93.93 73.45 80.55
N PRO A 4 93.11 73.66 81.58
CA PRO A 4 91.80 72.99 81.75
C PRO A 4 90.84 73.15 80.56
N LYS A 5 90.89 74.29 79.87
CA LYS A 5 90.04 74.54 78.68
C LYS A 5 90.41 73.65 77.49
N SER A 6 91.69 73.31 77.33
CA SER A 6 92.15 72.42 76.26
C SER A 6 91.69 70.97 76.46
N ILE A 7 91.43 70.53 77.69
CA ILE A 7 90.97 69.17 77.99
C ILE A 7 89.45 69.07 77.77
N GLU A 8 88.72 70.12 78.14
CA GLU A 8 87.27 70.23 77.96
C GLU A 8 86.90 70.27 76.46
N ASP A 9 87.62 71.04 75.66
CA ASP A 9 87.44 71.08 74.20
C ASP A 9 87.73 69.72 73.53
N VAL A 10 88.78 69.01 73.96
CA VAL A 10 89.12 67.66 73.44
C VAL A 10 88.03 66.64 73.82
N SER A 11 87.45 66.73 75.02
CA SER A 11 86.33 65.87 75.42
C SER A 11 85.04 66.18 74.66
N PHE A 12 84.77 67.45 74.36
CA PHE A 12 83.62 67.87 73.57
C PHE A 12 83.69 67.32 72.13
N TRP A 13 84.82 67.49 71.45
CA TRP A 13 85.01 66.95 70.10
C TRP A 13 85.03 65.42 70.06
N ARG A 14 85.52 64.75 71.11
CA ARG A 14 85.42 63.29 71.25
C ARG A 14 83.97 62.84 71.38
N ASN A 15 83.20 63.45 72.28
CA ASN A 15 81.78 63.12 72.46
C ASN A 15 80.98 63.38 71.19
N LYS A 16 81.29 64.46 70.45
CA LYS A 16 80.64 64.77 69.17
C LYS A 16 81.01 63.76 68.07
N ALA A 17 82.27 63.31 68.02
CA ALA A 17 82.68 62.24 67.12
C ALA A 17 81.99 60.91 67.45
N GLU A 18 81.88 60.57 68.74
CA GLU A 18 81.14 59.37 69.19
C GLU A 18 79.63 59.45 68.90
N GLU A 19 79.03 60.63 68.99
CA GLU A 19 77.62 60.85 68.62
C GLU A 19 77.41 60.67 67.11
N PHE A 20 78.27 61.27 66.27
CA PHE A 20 78.21 61.08 64.83
C PHE A 20 78.48 59.64 64.40
N GLU A 21 79.36 58.91 65.10
CA GLU A 21 79.61 57.50 64.83
C GLU A 21 78.36 56.65 65.12
N ARG A 22 77.65 56.93 66.23
CA ARG A 22 76.39 56.26 66.54
C ARG A 22 75.29 56.56 65.51
N GLU A 23 75.13 57.82 65.14
CA GLU A 23 74.14 58.21 64.11
C GLU A 23 74.46 57.57 62.75
N PHE A 24 75.74 57.47 62.40
CA PHE A 24 76.17 56.80 61.17
C PHE A 24 75.91 55.30 61.21
N GLU A 25 76.14 54.64 62.36
CA GLU A 25 75.81 53.23 62.56
C GLU A 25 74.29 53.00 62.43
N ASP A 26 73.46 53.79 63.10
CA ASP A 26 72.00 53.71 63.00
C ASP A 26 71.51 53.92 61.55
N PHE A 27 72.12 54.87 60.82
CA PHE A 27 71.82 55.09 59.41
C PHE A 27 72.23 53.90 58.53
N ARG A 28 73.39 53.29 58.81
CA ARG A 28 73.88 52.11 58.10
C ARG A 28 72.96 50.91 58.33
N GLU A 29 72.58 50.64 59.58
CA GLU A 29 71.65 49.57 59.93
C GLU A 29 70.27 49.80 59.30
N SER A 30 69.74 51.01 59.37
CA SER A 30 68.46 51.39 58.75
C SER A 30 68.48 51.21 57.22
N SER A 31 69.56 51.65 56.56
CA SER A 31 69.74 51.45 55.12
C SER A 31 69.81 49.97 54.75
N GLN A 32 70.54 49.17 55.53
CA GLN A 32 70.62 47.74 55.31
C GLN A 32 69.27 47.02 55.52
N MET A 33 68.47 47.44 56.51
CA MET A 33 67.12 46.90 56.70
C MET A 33 66.22 47.25 55.52
N LEU A 34 66.24 48.49 55.04
CA LEU A 34 65.47 48.92 53.88
C LEU A 34 65.87 48.16 52.61
N GLU A 35 67.16 47.95 52.38
CA GLU A 35 67.66 47.14 51.27
C GLU A 35 67.09 45.72 51.31
N LYS A 36 67.13 45.06 52.48
CA LYS A 36 66.55 43.71 52.65
C LYS A 36 65.04 43.67 52.40
N GLU A 37 64.30 44.69 52.83
CA GLU A 37 62.87 44.79 52.56
C GLU A 37 62.57 44.95 51.07
N LEU A 38 63.36 45.79 50.38
CA LEU A 38 63.26 45.99 48.94
C LEU A 38 63.62 44.70 48.17
N GLU A 39 64.67 44.00 48.58
CA GLU A 39 65.08 42.71 48.00
C GLU A 39 63.98 41.65 48.19
N ALA A 40 63.39 41.54 49.38
CA ALA A 40 62.30 40.60 49.65
C ALA A 40 61.04 40.89 48.80
N SER A 41 60.69 42.18 48.68
CA SER A 41 59.58 42.63 47.83
C SER A 41 59.84 42.33 46.35
N LEU A 42 61.06 42.60 45.88
CA LEU A 42 61.47 42.31 44.51
C LEU A 42 61.44 40.81 44.22
N GLU A 43 61.94 39.97 45.12
CA GLU A 43 61.91 38.52 44.97
C GLU A 43 60.47 37.98 44.93
N GLN A 44 59.58 38.51 45.78
CA GLN A 44 58.16 38.15 45.75
C GLN A 44 57.51 38.56 44.42
N ALA A 45 57.79 39.77 43.93
CA ALA A 45 57.32 40.23 42.62
C ALA A 45 57.83 39.32 41.48
N GLU A 46 59.11 38.94 41.50
CA GLU A 46 59.68 38.03 40.51
C GLU A 46 59.09 36.62 40.58
N ARG A 47 58.81 36.11 41.78
CA ARG A 47 58.09 34.83 41.98
C ARG A 47 56.69 34.88 41.37
N THR A 48 55.91 35.92 41.68
CA THR A 48 54.55 36.07 41.12
C THR A 48 54.57 36.24 39.61
N ILE A 49 55.52 36.99 39.04
CA ILE A 49 55.68 37.13 37.59
C ILE A 49 55.97 35.76 36.95
N ARG A 50 56.85 34.95 37.55
CA ARG A 50 57.14 33.60 37.05
C ARG A 50 55.90 32.70 37.08
N GLU A 51 55.17 32.69 38.19
CA GLU A 51 53.93 31.91 38.32
C GLU A 51 52.87 32.33 37.30
N LEU A 52 52.64 33.63 37.14
CA LEU A 52 51.70 34.17 36.16
C LEU A 52 52.11 33.83 34.73
N ARG A 53 53.41 33.84 34.41
CA ARG A 53 53.93 33.43 33.09
C ARG A 53 53.67 31.96 32.82
N LEU A 54 53.94 31.07 33.79
CA LEU A 54 53.67 29.64 33.67
C LEU A 54 52.17 29.37 33.48
N LYS A 55 51.32 30.04 34.27
CA LYS A 55 49.87 29.91 34.14
C LYS A 55 49.36 30.44 32.79
N ASN A 56 49.89 31.56 32.31
CA ASN A 56 49.53 32.10 31.01
C ASN A 56 49.90 31.12 29.89
N ASN A 57 51.13 30.59 29.90
CA ASN A 57 51.55 29.60 28.93
C ASN A 57 50.69 28.32 28.97
N SER A 58 50.36 27.83 30.17
CA SER A 58 49.45 26.69 30.33
C SER A 58 48.06 26.97 29.73
N LEU A 59 47.49 28.16 30.01
CA LEU A 59 46.19 28.55 29.48
C LEU A 59 46.22 28.76 27.96
N GLN A 60 47.34 29.25 27.42
CA GLN A 60 47.52 29.39 25.97
C GLN A 60 47.50 28.01 25.29
N LEU A 61 48.26 27.04 25.81
CA LEU A 61 48.28 25.67 25.28
C LEU A 61 46.91 25.00 25.39
N GLU A 62 46.19 25.19 26.50
CA GLU A 62 44.82 24.68 26.64
C GLU A 62 43.87 25.32 25.63
N ASN A 63 43.99 26.64 25.41
CA ASN A 63 43.17 27.35 24.44
C ASN A 63 43.42 26.86 23.01
N GLU A 64 44.69 26.68 22.63
CA GLU A 64 45.09 26.10 21.34
C GLU A 64 44.55 24.69 21.17
N ALA A 65 44.70 23.82 22.19
CA ALA A 65 44.17 22.47 22.16
C ALA A 65 42.63 22.42 22.04
N MET A 66 41.92 23.38 22.66
CA MET A 66 40.47 23.47 22.54
C MET A 66 40.03 23.98 21.16
N LYS A 67 40.78 24.90 20.55
CA LYS A 67 40.54 25.35 19.17
C LYS A 67 40.75 24.21 18.18
N ASP A 68 41.83 23.45 18.30
CA ASP A 68 42.10 22.31 17.43
C ASP A 68 40.98 21.25 17.51
N LYS A 69 40.51 20.96 18.74
CA LYS A 69 39.37 20.05 18.94
C LYS A 69 38.09 20.58 18.32
N TYR A 70 37.82 21.87 18.48
CA TYR A 70 36.65 22.51 17.89
C TYR A 70 36.70 22.44 16.37
N ASP A 71 37.84 22.76 15.76
CA ASP A 71 38.02 22.72 14.30
C ASP A 71 37.83 21.30 13.75
N VAL A 72 38.37 20.28 14.43
CA VAL A 72 38.17 18.88 14.03
C VAL A 72 36.69 18.49 14.13
N LEU A 73 36.03 18.84 15.22
CA LEU A 73 34.60 18.56 15.40
C LEU A 73 33.76 19.29 14.35
N GLN A 74 34.07 20.56 14.07
CA GLN A 74 33.39 21.37 13.08
C GLN A 74 33.48 20.72 11.70
N ARG A 75 34.68 20.36 11.24
CA ARG A 75 34.87 19.67 9.95
C ARG A 75 34.14 18.33 9.88
N ALA A 76 34.14 17.56 10.98
CA ALA A 76 33.41 16.31 11.05
C ALA A 76 31.89 16.52 10.93
N THR A 77 31.35 17.52 11.63
CA THR A 77 29.92 17.86 11.54
C THR A 77 29.53 18.39 10.17
N GLU A 78 30.36 19.22 9.55
CA GLU A 78 30.14 19.72 8.18
C GLU A 78 30.14 18.58 7.16
N THR A 79 31.06 17.62 7.30
CA THR A 79 31.10 16.42 6.46
C THR A 79 29.84 15.57 6.64
N GLN A 80 29.43 15.31 7.89
CA GLN A 80 28.23 14.54 8.19
C GLN A 80 26.96 15.23 7.66
N ILE A 81 26.86 16.56 7.77
CA ILE A 81 25.75 17.33 7.21
C ILE A 81 25.71 17.17 5.69
N SER A 82 26.86 17.33 5.01
CA SER A 82 26.95 17.16 3.55
C SER A 82 26.55 15.75 3.10
N GLU A 83 26.97 14.71 3.82
CA GLU A 83 26.59 13.32 3.52
C GLU A 83 25.08 13.10 3.67
N MET A 84 24.49 13.61 4.76
CA MET A 84 23.05 13.53 5.01
C MET A 84 22.22 14.29 3.97
N GLU A 85 22.69 15.46 3.53
CA GLU A 85 22.07 16.23 2.45
C GLU A 85 22.15 15.50 1.12
N GLU A 86 23.27 14.85 0.80
CA GLU A 86 23.40 14.04 -0.40
C GLU A 86 22.44 12.84 -0.38
N GLU A 87 22.36 12.12 0.74
CA GLU A 87 21.42 11.01 0.91
C GLU A 87 19.96 11.48 0.74
N ALA A 88 19.59 12.62 1.33
CA ALA A 88 18.26 13.19 1.20
C ALA A 88 17.93 13.51 -0.27
N ASN A 89 18.88 14.13 -0.98
CA ASN A 89 18.73 14.41 -2.41
C ASN A 89 18.62 13.14 -3.26
N GLN A 90 19.41 12.10 -2.95
CA GLN A 90 19.30 10.81 -3.63
C GLN A 90 17.95 10.12 -3.36
N ARG A 91 17.41 10.24 -2.14
CA ARG A 91 16.07 9.72 -1.79
C ARG A 91 14.98 10.44 -2.56
N HIS A 92 15.04 11.77 -2.66
CA HIS A 92 14.08 12.54 -3.45
C HIS A 92 14.13 12.19 -4.94
N LYS A 93 15.34 12.03 -5.52
CA LYS A 93 15.47 11.59 -6.93
C LYS A 93 14.82 10.22 -7.16
N ARG A 94 15.07 9.25 -6.27
CA ARG A 94 14.45 7.91 -6.34
C ARG A 94 12.93 7.98 -6.21
N GLU A 95 12.42 8.84 -5.32
CA GLU A 95 10.98 9.07 -5.16
C GLU A 95 10.36 9.62 -6.46
N GLU A 96 10.97 10.62 -7.08
CA GLU A 96 10.51 11.17 -8.36
C GLU A 96 10.51 10.12 -9.48
N GLU A 97 11.53 9.27 -9.53
CA GLU A 97 11.61 8.15 -10.49
C GLU A 97 10.50 7.13 -10.24
N TYR A 98 10.22 6.75 -8.99
CA TYR A 98 9.13 5.84 -8.67
C TYR A 98 7.76 6.42 -9.01
N VAL A 99 7.54 7.72 -8.77
CA VAL A 99 6.28 8.37 -9.16
C VAL A 99 6.09 8.36 -10.68
N LYS A 100 7.15 8.62 -11.45
CA LYS A 100 7.10 8.50 -12.93
C LYS A 100 6.79 7.07 -13.35
N TYR A 101 7.48 6.09 -12.76
CA TYR A 101 7.29 4.68 -13.08
C TYR A 101 5.89 4.17 -12.74
N ILE A 102 5.31 4.59 -11.60
CA ILE A 102 3.93 4.26 -11.23
C ILE A 102 2.95 4.80 -12.28
N ARG A 103 3.10 6.06 -12.71
CA ARG A 103 2.25 6.65 -13.76
C ARG A 103 2.35 5.89 -15.07
N GLU A 104 3.54 5.41 -15.45
CA GLU A 104 3.72 4.58 -16.65
C GLU A 104 3.05 3.21 -16.52
N LEU A 105 3.03 2.62 -15.33
CA LEU A 105 2.32 1.37 -15.06
C LEU A 105 0.80 1.57 -15.10
N GLU A 106 0.30 2.66 -14.52
CA GLU A 106 -1.12 3.06 -14.59
C GLU A 106 -1.54 3.26 -16.06
N GLN A 107 -0.76 4.06 -16.79
CA GLN A 107 -0.50 3.99 -18.23
C GLN A 107 -0.94 2.69 -18.92
N LYS A 108 -0.05 1.71 -18.77
CA LYS A 108 -0.13 0.42 -19.43
C LYS A 108 -1.33 -0.39 -18.96
N ASN A 109 -1.72 -0.25 -17.70
CA ASN A 109 -2.89 -0.94 -17.17
C ASN A 109 -4.19 -0.44 -17.83
N ASP A 110 -4.36 0.88 -17.96
CA ASP A 110 -5.50 1.47 -18.65
C ASP A 110 -5.58 1.02 -20.12
N ASP A 111 -4.44 0.97 -20.81
CA ASP A 111 -4.35 0.47 -22.19
C ASP A 111 -4.72 -1.02 -22.30
N LEU A 112 -4.26 -1.84 -21.34
CA LEU A 112 -4.60 -3.26 -21.26
C LEU A 112 -6.09 -3.47 -21.02
N GLU A 113 -6.70 -2.74 -20.07
CA GLU A 113 -8.13 -2.81 -19.80
C GLU A 113 -8.97 -2.35 -21.00
N ARG A 114 -8.51 -1.33 -21.74
CA ARG A 114 -9.14 -0.89 -22.98
C ARG A 114 -9.07 -1.99 -24.05
N SER A 115 -7.91 -2.61 -24.23
CA SER A 115 -7.72 -3.72 -25.18
C SER A 115 -8.62 -4.92 -24.82
N GLN A 116 -8.68 -5.26 -23.53
CA GLN A 116 -9.54 -6.33 -23.02
C GLN A 116 -11.02 -6.05 -23.30
N ARG A 117 -11.49 -4.81 -23.05
CA ARG A 117 -12.87 -4.41 -23.37
C ARG A 117 -13.17 -4.54 -24.86
N ALA A 118 -12.28 -4.07 -25.72
CA ALA A 118 -12.45 -4.21 -27.17
C ALA A 118 -12.50 -5.69 -27.60
N MET A 119 -11.67 -6.54 -27.01
CA MET A 119 -11.67 -7.98 -27.26
C MET A 119 -13.00 -8.64 -26.85
N TYR A 120 -13.54 -8.32 -25.67
CA TYR A 120 -14.84 -8.86 -25.24
C TYR A 120 -15.99 -8.41 -26.13
N THR A 121 -15.99 -7.15 -26.57
CA THR A 121 -16.99 -6.67 -27.52
C THR A 121 -16.89 -7.44 -28.84
N SER A 122 -15.68 -7.61 -29.37
CA SER A 122 -15.46 -8.40 -30.59
C SER A 122 -15.88 -9.86 -30.42
N LEU A 123 -15.62 -10.48 -29.27
CA LEU A 123 -16.08 -11.84 -28.96
C LEU A 123 -17.60 -11.93 -28.97
N GLY A 124 -18.31 -10.99 -28.33
CA GLY A 124 -19.77 -10.94 -28.36
C GLY A 124 -20.34 -10.75 -29.77
N GLU A 125 -19.68 -9.97 -30.62
CA GLU A 125 -20.04 -9.86 -32.04
C GLU A 125 -19.84 -11.17 -32.81
N PHE A 126 -18.81 -11.95 -32.49
CA PHE A 126 -18.62 -13.28 -33.07
C PHE A 126 -19.68 -14.27 -32.58
N GLU A 127 -20.01 -14.28 -31.30
CA GLU A 127 -21.04 -15.14 -30.72
C GLU A 127 -22.41 -14.87 -31.35
N THR A 128 -22.80 -13.59 -31.50
CA THR A 128 -24.07 -13.22 -32.16
C THR A 128 -24.11 -13.66 -33.62
N LYS A 129 -23.01 -13.49 -34.38
CA LYS A 129 -22.91 -13.98 -35.77
C LYS A 129 -23.00 -15.50 -35.85
N LEU A 130 -22.36 -16.22 -34.92
CA LEU A 130 -22.40 -17.67 -34.88
C LEU A 130 -23.82 -18.17 -34.56
N ASN A 131 -24.50 -17.55 -33.58
CA ASN A 131 -25.88 -17.89 -33.24
C ASN A 131 -26.82 -17.67 -34.43
N TYR A 132 -26.69 -16.54 -35.13
CA TYR A 132 -27.47 -16.29 -36.34
C TYR A 132 -27.22 -17.35 -37.44
N ALA A 133 -25.97 -17.74 -37.65
CA ALA A 133 -25.64 -18.79 -38.61
C ALA A 133 -26.20 -20.16 -38.19
N LEU A 134 -26.20 -20.48 -36.89
CA LEU A 134 -26.81 -21.69 -36.34
C LEU A 134 -28.33 -21.68 -36.54
N GLU A 135 -29.02 -20.60 -36.18
CA GLU A 135 -30.47 -20.45 -36.40
C GLU A 135 -30.84 -20.64 -37.87
N ARG A 136 -30.07 -20.04 -38.78
CA ARG A 136 -30.26 -20.22 -40.22
C ARG A 136 -30.05 -21.68 -40.66
N ASN A 137 -29.04 -22.37 -40.13
CA ASN A 137 -28.81 -23.78 -40.47
C ASN A 137 -29.96 -24.67 -39.98
N VAL A 138 -30.46 -24.45 -38.75
CA VAL A 138 -31.61 -25.21 -38.22
C VAL A 138 -32.86 -24.99 -39.08
N LEU A 139 -33.11 -23.76 -39.52
CA LEU A 139 -34.21 -23.48 -40.46
C LEU A 139 -34.04 -24.24 -41.77
N LEU A 140 -32.84 -24.19 -42.37
CA LEU A 140 -32.54 -24.92 -43.61
C LEU A 140 -32.65 -26.44 -43.44
N GLU A 141 -32.25 -27.00 -42.30
CA GLU A 141 -32.44 -28.42 -41.97
C GLU A 141 -33.94 -28.78 -41.95
N SER A 142 -34.79 -27.96 -41.31
CA SER A 142 -36.24 -28.19 -41.30
C SER A 142 -36.87 -28.10 -42.70
N GLU A 143 -36.43 -27.17 -43.54
CA GLU A 143 -36.89 -27.06 -44.94
C GLU A 143 -36.48 -28.30 -45.77
N LEU A 144 -35.31 -28.86 -45.50
CA LEU A 144 -34.85 -30.10 -46.15
C LEU A 144 -35.68 -31.31 -45.69
N ASP A 145 -35.99 -31.40 -44.39
CA ASP A 145 -36.84 -32.46 -43.83
C ASP A 145 -38.26 -32.41 -44.42
N GLU A 146 -38.87 -31.21 -44.52
CA GLU A 146 -40.17 -31.02 -45.16
C GLU A 146 -40.15 -31.44 -46.63
N LYS A 147 -39.08 -31.09 -47.35
CA LYS A 147 -38.88 -31.51 -48.75
C LYS A 147 -38.78 -33.03 -48.88
N GLU A 148 -38.09 -33.71 -47.97
CA GLU A 148 -37.96 -35.16 -47.96
C GLU A 148 -39.30 -35.87 -47.63
N SER A 149 -40.04 -35.33 -46.66
CA SER A 149 -41.41 -35.74 -46.34
C SER A 149 -42.33 -35.66 -47.56
N LEU A 150 -42.36 -34.51 -48.24
CA LEU A 150 -43.16 -34.31 -49.45
C LEU A 150 -42.74 -35.25 -50.57
N LYS A 151 -41.43 -35.48 -50.75
CA LYS A 151 -40.91 -36.44 -51.74
C LYS A 151 -41.42 -37.86 -51.45
N THR A 152 -41.44 -38.27 -50.19
CA THR A 152 -41.96 -39.57 -49.75
C THR A 152 -43.47 -39.67 -50.01
N MET A 153 -44.24 -38.63 -49.71
CA MET A 153 -45.68 -38.57 -49.97
C MET A 153 -45.99 -38.64 -51.47
N VAL A 154 -45.25 -37.90 -52.30
CA VAL A 154 -45.38 -37.95 -53.76
C VAL A 154 -45.07 -39.34 -54.29
N GLN A 155 -44.05 -40.01 -53.75
CA GLN A 155 -43.72 -41.37 -54.15
C GLN A 155 -44.85 -42.34 -53.81
N ARG A 156 -45.41 -42.25 -52.59
CA ARG A 156 -46.57 -43.04 -52.18
C ARG A 156 -47.79 -42.83 -53.07
N LEU A 157 -48.15 -41.57 -53.35
CA LEU A 157 -49.26 -41.25 -54.25
C LEU A 157 -49.04 -41.76 -55.68
N LYS A 158 -47.78 -41.76 -56.17
CA LYS A 158 -47.43 -42.37 -57.46
C LYS A 158 -47.64 -43.88 -57.46
N ASP A 159 -47.33 -44.54 -56.36
CA ASP A 159 -47.52 -45.98 -56.21
C ASP A 159 -49.03 -46.31 -56.10
N GLU A 160 -49.80 -45.57 -55.29
CA GLU A 160 -51.27 -45.70 -55.22
C GLU A 160 -51.95 -45.44 -56.58
N ALA A 161 -51.52 -44.40 -57.31
CA ALA A 161 -52.03 -44.12 -58.66
C ALA A 161 -51.67 -45.24 -59.66
N ARG A 162 -50.51 -45.88 -59.48
CA ARG A 162 -50.11 -47.02 -60.30
C ARG A 162 -50.97 -48.24 -59.97
N ASP A 163 -51.22 -48.52 -58.70
CA ASP A 163 -52.05 -49.64 -58.25
C ASP A 163 -53.50 -49.48 -58.71
N LEU A 164 -54.10 -48.28 -58.56
CA LEU A 164 -55.45 -47.99 -59.05
C LEU A 164 -55.55 -48.14 -60.58
N LYS A 165 -54.53 -47.70 -61.32
CA LYS A 165 -54.47 -47.90 -62.78
C LYS A 165 -54.42 -49.38 -63.16
N GLN A 166 -53.68 -50.19 -62.39
CA GLN A 166 -53.68 -51.65 -62.56
C GLN A 166 -55.06 -52.24 -62.21
N GLU A 167 -55.72 -51.79 -61.15
CA GLU A 167 -57.06 -52.24 -60.78
C GLU A 167 -58.10 -51.93 -61.88
N ILE A 168 -58.08 -50.72 -62.43
CA ILE A 168 -58.94 -50.35 -63.58
C ILE A 168 -58.67 -51.27 -64.77
N GLN A 169 -57.40 -51.51 -65.11
CA GLN A 169 -57.04 -52.39 -66.23
C GLN A 169 -57.51 -53.84 -66.01
N VAL A 170 -57.49 -54.34 -64.77
CA VAL A 170 -58.05 -55.65 -64.42
C VAL A 170 -59.56 -55.66 -64.54
N ARG A 171 -60.25 -54.62 -64.04
CA ARG A 171 -61.71 -54.48 -64.17
C ARG A 171 -62.15 -54.41 -65.63
N GLU A 172 -61.44 -53.69 -66.49
CA GLU A 172 -61.69 -53.65 -67.94
C GLU A 172 -61.53 -55.04 -68.62
N LYS A 173 -60.60 -55.87 -68.14
CA LYS A 173 -60.44 -57.26 -68.59
C LYS A 173 -61.50 -58.22 -68.02
N GLN A 174 -62.09 -57.89 -66.88
CA GLN A 174 -63.21 -58.64 -66.29
C GLN A 174 -64.57 -58.26 -66.91
N THR A 175 -64.81 -56.97 -67.22
CA THR A 175 -66.05 -56.53 -67.90
C THR A 175 -66.16 -56.99 -69.35
N THR A 176 -65.06 -57.45 -69.97
CA THR A 176 -65.09 -58.14 -71.27
C THR A 176 -65.44 -59.62 -71.18
N ASN A 177 -65.33 -60.25 -70.00
CA ASN A 177 -65.65 -61.67 -69.79
C ASN A 177 -66.99 -61.94 -69.08
N ASP A 178 -67.52 -61.00 -68.28
CA ASP A 178 -68.77 -61.22 -67.56
C ASP A 178 -69.82 -60.13 -67.87
N LYS A 179 -70.61 -60.36 -68.93
CA LYS A 179 -71.98 -59.87 -69.02
C LYS A 179 -72.90 -60.88 -68.33
N SER A 180 -73.04 -60.82 -67.00
CA SER A 180 -74.24 -61.34 -66.34
C SER A 180 -74.31 -60.94 -64.86
N LEU A 181 -75.54 -60.67 -64.43
CA LEU A 181 -76.04 -60.64 -63.05
C LEU A 181 -75.94 -59.32 -62.28
N ILE A 182 -76.98 -58.52 -62.50
CA ILE A 182 -77.67 -57.66 -61.54
C ILE A 182 -78.07 -58.48 -60.31
N VAL A 183 -77.80 -58.02 -59.08
CA VAL A 183 -78.66 -58.24 -57.90
C VAL A 183 -78.52 -57.06 -56.91
N ASP A 184 -79.66 -56.44 -56.62
CA ASP A 184 -79.97 -55.49 -55.54
C ASP A 184 -79.94 -56.14 -54.14
N SER A 185 -79.57 -55.39 -53.09
CA SER A 185 -80.38 -55.22 -51.85
C SER A 185 -79.65 -54.52 -50.68
N ASN A 186 -80.13 -53.31 -50.35
CA ASN A 186 -80.73 -52.87 -49.07
C ASN A 186 -79.99 -52.96 -47.69
N LYS A 187 -79.83 -51.77 -47.05
CA LYS A 187 -80.51 -51.32 -45.78
C LYS A 187 -79.67 -51.08 -44.47
N MET A 188 -79.82 -49.84 -43.95
CA MET A 188 -79.77 -49.30 -42.54
C MET A 188 -78.44 -49.37 -41.75
N GLU A 189 -78.07 -48.49 -40.80
CA GLU A 189 -78.62 -47.25 -40.18
C GLU A 189 -77.51 -46.53 -39.37
N SER A 190 -77.71 -45.21 -39.15
CA SER A 190 -77.31 -44.31 -38.04
C SER A 190 -76.19 -44.64 -37.05
N SER A 191 -75.35 -43.62 -36.75
CA SER A 191 -75.17 -43.05 -35.39
C SER A 191 -74.27 -41.80 -35.42
N ASP A 192 -74.87 -40.64 -35.17
CA ASP A 192 -74.19 -39.42 -34.71
C ASP A 192 -73.62 -39.62 -33.30
N LEU A 193 -72.45 -39.06 -33.02
CA LEU A 193 -72.14 -38.48 -31.70
C LEU A 193 -71.24 -37.25 -31.85
N ILE A 194 -71.90 -36.10 -31.67
CA ILE A 194 -71.34 -34.82 -31.27
C ILE A 194 -70.87 -34.93 -29.82
N VAL A 195 -69.63 -34.55 -29.52
CA VAL A 195 -69.27 -34.02 -28.20
C VAL A 195 -68.46 -32.74 -28.39
N ASN A 196 -69.18 -31.64 -28.22
CA ASN A 196 -68.68 -30.31 -27.92
C ASN A 196 -68.15 -30.30 -26.48
N SER A 197 -67.02 -29.64 -26.16
CA SER A 197 -66.76 -29.00 -24.86
C SER A 197 -65.43 -28.24 -24.82
N ASN A 198 -65.54 -26.92 -24.96
CA ASN A 198 -64.91 -25.84 -24.20
C ASN A 198 -63.55 -26.02 -23.51
N CYS A 199 -62.71 -24.99 -23.74
CA CYS A 199 -61.78 -24.39 -22.78
C CYS A 199 -62.26 -24.46 -21.33
N LEU A 200 -61.33 -24.62 -20.39
CA LEU A 200 -61.24 -23.70 -19.25
C LEU A 200 -59.86 -23.78 -18.57
N ASN A 201 -59.45 -22.60 -18.12
CA ASN A 201 -58.38 -22.34 -17.19
C ASN A 201 -58.51 -23.15 -15.89
N ASN A 202 -57.36 -23.44 -15.30
CA ASN A 202 -57.00 -23.29 -13.88
C ASN A 202 -56.21 -24.47 -13.34
N THR A 203 -55.16 -24.08 -12.63
CA THR A 203 -54.30 -24.83 -11.72
C THR A 203 -55.08 -25.78 -10.80
N PRO A 204 -54.40 -26.83 -10.29
CA PRO A 204 -54.18 -26.83 -8.85
C PRO A 204 -52.77 -27.24 -8.43
N THR A 205 -52.35 -26.51 -7.41
CA THR A 205 -51.29 -26.79 -6.46
C THR A 205 -51.55 -28.05 -5.62
N LYS A 206 -50.50 -28.45 -4.89
CA LYS A 206 -50.43 -29.31 -3.67
C LYS A 206 -50.03 -30.77 -3.96
N ASN A 207 -49.07 -31.39 -3.25
CA ASN A 207 -48.43 -31.01 -1.99
C ASN A 207 -47.21 -31.92 -1.68
N ILE A 208 -46.16 -31.30 -1.13
CA ILE A 208 -45.47 -31.61 0.14
C ILE A 208 -44.69 -32.93 0.28
N ASN A 209 -43.37 -32.78 0.44
CA ASN A 209 -42.64 -33.01 1.70
C ASN A 209 -41.40 -32.07 1.72
N SER A 210 -41.42 -30.97 2.47
CA SER A 210 -41.10 -30.85 3.91
C SER A 210 -39.61 -30.97 4.20
N THR A 211 -38.91 -29.83 4.34
CA THR A 211 -38.52 -29.27 5.65
C THR A 211 -37.87 -27.90 5.48
N ASN A 212 -38.60 -26.86 5.89
CA ASN A 212 -38.15 -25.61 6.51
C ASN A 212 -36.83 -24.98 6.02
N CYS A 213 -36.93 -24.08 5.04
CA CYS A 213 -36.04 -22.92 4.94
C CYS A 213 -36.90 -21.68 5.14
N LEU A 214 -36.95 -21.19 6.38
CA LEU A 214 -37.40 -19.84 6.68
C LEU A 214 -36.71 -18.89 5.69
N LEU A 215 -37.51 -18.08 5.02
CA LEU A 215 -37.07 -16.79 4.51
C LEU A 215 -36.56 -15.98 5.71
N ASN A 216 -35.31 -16.22 6.08
CA ASN A 216 -34.55 -15.21 6.78
C ASN A 216 -34.24 -14.16 5.73
N GLN A 217 -34.65 -12.94 6.06
CA GLN A 217 -34.10 -11.69 5.55
C GLN A 217 -32.66 -11.89 5.07
N PRO A 218 -32.25 -11.33 3.92
CA PRO A 218 -30.82 -11.21 3.69
C PRO A 218 -30.34 -10.30 4.81
N ASN A 219 -29.68 -10.89 5.82
CA ASN A 219 -28.88 -10.12 6.74
C ASN A 219 -28.04 -9.23 5.85
N ARG A 220 -28.16 -7.92 6.06
CA ARG A 220 -27.30 -6.92 5.43
C ARG A 220 -25.87 -7.26 5.84
N ILE A 221 -25.24 -8.18 5.12
CA ILE A 221 -23.83 -8.46 5.29
C ILE A 221 -23.17 -7.19 4.76
N SER A 222 -22.77 -6.33 5.71
CA SER A 222 -22.01 -5.13 5.40
C SER A 222 -20.83 -5.54 4.53
N ALA A 223 -20.58 -4.81 3.43
CA ALA A 223 -19.47 -5.07 2.52
C ALA A 223 -18.14 -5.27 3.29
N MET A 224 -18.00 -4.63 4.46
CA MET A 224 -16.86 -4.77 5.36
C MET A 224 -16.62 -6.20 5.91
N ASN A 225 -17.67 -7.01 6.07
CA ASN A 225 -17.51 -8.40 6.52
C ASN A 225 -16.94 -9.28 5.39
N ILE A 226 -17.38 -9.05 4.15
CA ILE A 226 -16.90 -9.80 2.98
C ILE A 226 -15.42 -9.48 2.71
N VAL A 227 -15.05 -8.20 2.80
CA VAL A 227 -13.64 -7.79 2.66
C VAL A 227 -12.79 -8.35 3.81
N GLY A 228 -13.34 -8.46 5.03
CA GLY A 228 -12.66 -9.10 6.16
C GLY A 228 -12.33 -10.57 5.91
N ASP A 229 -13.27 -11.34 5.37
CA ASP A 229 -13.06 -12.75 5.03
C ASP A 229 -12.05 -12.95 3.90
N LEU A 230 -12.05 -12.05 2.90
CA LEU A 230 -11.05 -12.03 1.83
C LEU A 230 -9.65 -11.78 2.38
N LEU A 231 -9.46 -10.77 3.25
CA LEU A 231 -8.15 -10.47 3.84
C LEU A 231 -7.60 -11.62 4.68
N ARG A 232 -8.47 -12.38 5.36
CA ARG A 232 -8.08 -13.61 6.07
C ARG A 232 -7.59 -14.68 5.10
N LYS A 233 -8.31 -14.88 3.99
CA LYS A 233 -8.00 -15.92 3.00
C LYS A 233 -6.72 -15.66 2.21
N VAL A 234 -6.28 -14.40 2.10
CA VAL A 234 -4.99 -14.01 1.47
C VAL A 234 -3.87 -13.72 2.48
N GLY A 235 -4.04 -14.02 3.77
CA GLY A 235 -2.97 -13.89 4.78
C GLY A 235 -2.60 -12.44 5.14
N LEU A 236 -3.54 -11.50 5.00
CA LEU A 236 -3.38 -10.08 5.34
C LEU A 236 -4.12 -9.70 6.63
N GLU A 237 -4.14 -10.62 7.60
CA GLU A 237 -4.90 -10.52 8.85
C GLU A 237 -4.48 -9.32 9.73
N ARG A 238 -3.26 -8.80 9.53
CA ARG A 238 -2.74 -7.60 10.21
C ARG A 238 -3.54 -6.32 9.96
N LEU A 239 -4.39 -6.30 8.93
CA LEU A 239 -5.26 -5.16 8.59
C LEU A 239 -6.65 -5.27 9.25
N LEU A 240 -6.90 -6.36 9.99
CA LEU A 240 -8.14 -6.59 10.72
C LEU A 240 -8.01 -6.14 12.18
N CYS A 241 -9.12 -5.69 12.74
CA CYS A 241 -9.22 -5.30 14.15
C CYS A 241 -9.03 -6.52 15.07
N ALA A 242 -8.00 -6.53 15.93
CA ALA A 242 -7.63 -7.67 16.78
C ALA A 242 -8.72 -8.17 17.77
N ARG A 243 -9.80 -7.40 17.96
CA ARG A 243 -10.91 -7.75 18.87
C ARG A 243 -12.13 -8.36 18.17
N CYS A 244 -12.35 -8.04 16.90
CA CYS A 244 -13.58 -8.42 16.19
C CYS A 244 -13.37 -8.84 14.73
N ASP A 245 -12.12 -8.87 14.27
CA ASP A 245 -11.69 -9.26 12.92
C ASP A 245 -12.36 -8.47 11.78
N LYS A 246 -12.83 -7.25 12.04
CA LYS A 246 -13.43 -6.37 11.02
C LYS A 246 -12.53 -5.22 10.62
N ILE A 247 -12.66 -4.79 9.37
CA ILE A 247 -11.98 -3.61 8.81
C ILE A 247 -12.69 -2.36 9.31
N LYS A 248 -11.93 -1.35 9.77
CA LYS A 248 -12.44 -0.07 10.32
C LYS A 248 -13.51 -0.27 11.43
N CYS A 249 -13.23 -1.16 12.38
CA CYS A 249 -14.07 -1.33 13.58
C CYS A 249 -14.03 -0.07 14.47
N ILE A 250 -15.12 0.23 15.21
CA ILE A 250 -15.14 1.25 16.28
C ILE A 250 -15.06 0.55 17.65
N CYS A 251 -14.37 -0.59 17.73
CA CYS A 251 -14.25 -1.29 19.00
C CYS A 251 -13.44 -0.41 19.95
N SER A 252 -14.04 -0.03 21.09
CA SER A 252 -13.36 0.71 22.14
C SER A 252 -12.08 -0.05 22.52
N THR A 253 -10.94 0.57 22.19
CA THR A 253 -9.63 0.07 22.57
C THR A 253 -9.55 0.07 24.10
N PRO A 254 -9.24 -1.05 24.76
CA PRO A 254 -8.71 -0.96 26.10
C PRO A 254 -7.34 -0.30 25.96
N ILE A 255 -7.21 0.91 26.51
CA ILE A 255 -5.94 1.55 26.76
C ILE A 255 -5.14 0.54 27.59
N LEU A 256 -4.14 -0.10 26.98
CA LEU A 256 -3.13 -0.88 27.70
C LEU A 256 -2.29 0.11 28.50
N ALA A 257 -2.79 0.47 29.68
CA ALA A 257 -1.96 0.87 30.78
C ALA A 257 -1.16 -0.37 31.21
N ASN A 258 0.10 -0.46 30.79
CA ASN A 258 1.11 -1.29 31.43
C ASN A 258 2.50 -0.84 30.96
N LEU A 259 3.12 0.02 31.77
CA LEU A 259 4.56 0.12 31.96
C LEU A 259 4.76 0.31 33.46
N SER A 260 4.86 -0.83 34.15
CA SER A 260 5.65 -1.02 35.37
C SER A 260 7.04 -1.47 34.96
#